data_AF-A0A7Y5B7V3-F1
#
_entry.id   AF-A0A7Y5B7V3-F1
#
_cell.length_a   1.000
_cell.length_b   1.000
_cell.length_c   1.000
_cell.angle_alpha   90.00
_cell.angle_beta   90.00
_cell.angle_gamma   90.00
#
_symmetry.space_group_name_H-M   'P 1'
#
loop_
_entity.id
_entity.type
_entity.pdbx_description
1 polymer ?
#
loop_
_entity_poly.entity_id
_entity_poly.type
_entity_poly.pdbx_seq_one_letter_code
_entity_poly.pdbx_strand_id
1 'polypeptide(L)'
;MKLKISIFFVLIIFAVNFAYSFKEKERIVNSETHYFTYTNSNQKLESTEITTKFLQQFLNKKYNRQELKLLKIKKSPIGTHLFFKHFINEIEIFQSSAQVIYDKNGQLISAIISLANFETINEEKFENPNKIWVNTNYGLKLSYFKTEIQNNEPVKNIYTSDGKLLLTLNQRRYYLKYDSMISAMVYLPNPIVAANANYGGEYKDNNDLDNTSLQNARSKVRVPLKFENGKFYLTNGLLTIKNLHDPSIEPITPTDTFLNYTRNQSGFEDINVYYHINTMYNYLDKSGFADMLDSAYVDSHGSNGDDNSFCDPSQYPYEIEYGTGNIDDAEDGQVIIHEFGHLISAVSNIADVIGAQRLAMEEGQSDYLCMSYTGSLSNNKKGMVFSWDGHNEYWDGFWCNTSKQYKDLIGIKDNDREVWSTALMCMYDKLGRNKSDSLVLTSFFQQSPNNNMPQMARAILKNDSILFNGKHLAAIWQCFTDRGILDTVPWYLINTDKVELKDIVKIKNSFGFAIGIAPLTIEILKTSLINKIEVYNPNGKLIKNYNSNNECFIMPDEFASGVYYINFVSKTTVRGNKIKIIKF
;
A
#
# COMPACT_ATOMS: atom_id res chain seq x y z
N MET A 1 74.97 -28.63 -52.13
CA MET A 1 76.16 -27.87 -51.73
C MET A 1 75.72 -26.49 -51.24
N LYS A 2 76.06 -26.14 -49.99
CA LYS A 2 75.84 -24.85 -49.26
C LYS A 2 74.38 -24.45 -48.99
N LEU A 3 73.87 -24.76 -47.79
CA LEU A 3 73.90 -23.98 -46.53
C LEU A 3 72.85 -22.85 -46.52
N LYS A 4 71.93 -22.90 -45.56
CA LYS A 4 71.60 -21.84 -44.59
C LYS A 4 70.45 -22.32 -43.69
N ILE A 5 70.73 -22.56 -42.42
CA ILE A 5 70.45 -21.70 -41.26
C ILE A 5 69.21 -22.23 -40.51
N SER A 6 69.48 -22.65 -39.27
CA SER A 6 68.56 -23.07 -38.21
C SER A 6 67.41 -22.10 -37.99
N ILE A 7 66.30 -22.59 -37.45
CA ILE A 7 65.82 -22.21 -36.10
C ILE A 7 64.64 -23.12 -35.70
N PHE A 8 64.76 -23.67 -34.50
CA PHE A 8 63.84 -24.54 -33.78
C PHE A 8 62.45 -23.87 -33.60
N PHE A 9 61.38 -24.59 -33.93
CA PHE A 9 60.02 -24.23 -33.54
C PHE A 9 59.84 -24.44 -32.03
N VAL A 10 59.64 -23.35 -31.29
CA VAL A 10 59.07 -23.38 -29.94
C VAL A 10 57.68 -22.73 -30.03
N LEU A 11 56.65 -23.54 -29.84
CA LEU A 11 55.29 -23.07 -29.61
C LEU A 11 55.28 -22.22 -28.33
N ILE A 12 55.08 -20.92 -28.47
CA ILE A 12 54.70 -20.03 -27.36
C ILE A 12 53.24 -19.66 -27.58
N ILE A 13 52.39 -20.16 -26.69
CA ILE A 13 51.00 -19.73 -26.53
C ILE A 13 51.02 -18.29 -26.04
N PHE A 14 50.66 -17.34 -26.91
CA PHE A 14 50.24 -16.00 -26.49
C PHE A 14 48.71 -15.96 -26.49
N ALA A 15 48.12 -16.15 -25.31
CA ALA A 15 46.76 -15.72 -25.04
C ALA A 15 46.75 -14.19 -25.02
N VAL A 16 46.39 -13.57 -26.14
CA VAL A 16 46.11 -12.14 -26.20
C VAL A 16 44.71 -11.92 -25.62
N ASN A 17 44.66 -11.48 -24.37
CA ASN A 17 43.46 -10.87 -23.78
C ASN A 17 43.16 -9.57 -24.53
N PHE A 18 42.37 -9.64 -25.60
CA PHE A 18 41.65 -8.48 -26.10
C PHE A 18 40.54 -8.16 -25.10
N ALA A 19 40.84 -7.30 -24.12
CA ALA A 19 39.80 -6.60 -23.37
C ALA A 19 39.13 -5.59 -24.32
N TYR A 20 38.15 -6.07 -25.10
CA TYR A 20 37.14 -5.18 -25.65
C TYR A 20 36.41 -4.55 -24.46
N SER A 21 36.79 -3.33 -24.10
CA SER A 21 35.95 -2.48 -23.26
C SER A 21 34.69 -2.20 -24.06
N PHE A 22 33.67 -3.04 -23.87
CA PHE A 22 32.30 -2.67 -24.18
C PHE A 22 32.02 -1.44 -23.33
N LYS A 23 32.08 -0.24 -23.92
CA LYS A 23 31.48 0.93 -23.30
C LYS A 23 30.00 0.61 -23.16
N GLU A 24 29.56 0.37 -21.93
CA GLU A 24 28.15 0.22 -21.62
C GLU A 24 27.34 1.35 -22.26
N LYS A 25 26.14 1.02 -22.74
CA LYS A 25 25.22 2.05 -23.23
C LYS A 25 24.93 3.03 -22.11
N GLU A 26 25.30 4.29 -22.32
CA GLU A 26 25.04 5.39 -21.39
C GLU A 26 23.57 5.41 -20.96
N ARG A 27 23.36 5.35 -19.64
CA ARG A 27 22.05 5.27 -19.01
C ARG A 27 22.02 6.11 -17.75
N ILE A 28 20.83 6.56 -17.37
CA ILE A 28 20.60 7.29 -16.13
C ILE A 28 20.77 6.35 -14.93
N VAL A 29 21.45 6.83 -13.89
CA VAL A 29 21.59 6.16 -12.59
C VAL A 29 20.69 6.86 -11.59
N ASN A 30 19.71 6.13 -11.07
CA ASN A 30 18.76 6.66 -10.10
C ASN A 30 19.44 6.96 -8.76
N SER A 31 18.99 8.02 -8.10
CA SER A 31 19.43 8.38 -6.74
C SER A 31 18.94 7.33 -5.74
N GLU A 32 19.83 6.89 -4.85
CA GLU A 32 19.43 6.06 -3.70
C GLU A 32 18.53 6.88 -2.77
N THR A 33 17.32 6.38 -2.53
CA THR A 33 16.34 7.07 -1.70
C THR A 33 16.43 6.58 -0.27
N HIS A 34 16.81 7.48 0.62
CA HIS A 34 16.90 7.24 2.05
C HIS A 34 15.61 7.74 2.72
N TYR A 35 14.92 6.83 3.40
CA TYR A 35 13.74 7.13 4.20
C TYR A 35 14.12 7.19 5.68
N PHE A 36 13.87 8.33 6.30
CA PHE A 36 14.01 8.50 7.73
C PHE A 36 12.63 8.75 8.34
N THR A 37 12.17 7.83 9.18
CA THR A 37 10.95 7.99 9.98
C THR A 37 11.36 8.15 11.42
N TYR A 38 11.03 9.28 12.03
CA TYR A 38 11.38 9.57 13.41
C TYR A 38 10.18 9.33 14.31
N THR A 39 10.15 8.18 14.98
CA THR A 39 9.21 7.91 16.07
C THR A 39 9.87 8.35 17.38
N ASN A 40 9.43 9.48 17.95
CA ASN A 40 9.92 10.12 19.18
C ASN A 40 11.31 10.80 19.11
N SER A 41 11.45 11.89 18.35
CA SER A 41 12.56 12.83 18.55
C SER A 41 12.13 14.04 19.38
N ASN A 42 12.66 14.26 20.58
CA ASN A 42 12.48 15.53 21.33
C ASN A 42 13.16 16.75 20.66
N GLN A 43 13.59 16.63 19.41
CA GLN A 43 14.25 17.71 18.65
C GLN A 43 13.22 18.52 17.86
N LYS A 44 13.00 19.76 18.31
CA LYS A 44 12.40 20.82 17.49
C LYS A 44 13.42 21.30 16.47
N LEU A 45 13.13 21.14 15.18
CA LEU A 45 13.94 21.67 14.08
C LEU A 45 13.02 22.62 13.27
N GLU A 46 12.65 23.75 13.87
CA GLU A 46 11.53 24.57 13.37
C GLU A 46 11.90 25.63 12.32
N SER A 47 13.15 25.72 11.85
CA SER A 47 13.52 26.68 10.80
C SER A 47 14.02 26.01 9.52
N THR A 48 13.68 26.60 8.37
CA THR A 48 14.18 26.21 7.05
C THR A 48 15.70 26.20 6.98
N GLU A 49 16.38 27.08 7.73
CA GLU A 49 17.84 27.11 7.84
C GLU A 49 18.39 25.86 8.54
N ILE A 50 17.74 25.43 9.63
CA ILE A 50 18.11 24.21 10.35
C ILE A 50 17.86 22.97 9.49
N THR A 51 16.71 22.90 8.81
CA THR A 51 16.42 21.80 7.87
C THR A 51 17.47 21.73 6.76
N THR A 52 17.89 22.88 6.22
CA THR A 52 18.91 22.93 5.18
C THR A 52 20.26 22.42 5.70
N LYS A 53 20.68 22.83 6.90
CA LYS A 53 21.90 22.31 7.56
C LYS A 53 21.83 20.80 7.82
N PHE A 54 20.67 20.30 8.26
CA PHE A 54 20.44 18.86 8.42
C PHE A 54 20.59 18.12 7.10
N LEU A 55 20.01 18.62 6.00
CA LEU A 55 20.08 17.96 4.70
C LEU A 55 21.48 18.04 4.06
N GLN A 56 22.24 19.10 4.33
CA GLN A 56 23.61 19.27 3.82
C GLN A 56 24.54 18.11 4.17
N GLN A 57 24.31 17.41 5.30
CA GLN A 57 25.16 16.29 5.70
C GLN A 57 25.08 15.08 4.74
N PHE A 58 24.02 15.01 3.93
CA PHE A 58 23.79 13.94 2.95
C PHE A 58 24.32 14.28 1.55
N LEU A 59 24.83 15.50 1.35
CA LEU A 59 25.49 15.87 0.09
C LEU A 59 26.81 15.12 -0.06
N ASN A 60 27.18 14.85 -1.32
CA ASN A 60 28.41 14.14 -1.62
C ASN A 60 29.63 14.97 -1.18
N LYS A 61 30.32 14.54 -0.11
CA LYS A 61 31.42 15.31 0.49
C LYS A 61 32.64 15.49 -0.42
N LYS A 62 32.72 14.77 -1.55
CA LYS A 62 33.80 14.91 -2.54
C LYS A 62 33.72 16.22 -3.33
N TYR A 63 32.56 16.89 -3.35
CA TYR A 63 32.34 18.09 -4.17
C TYR A 63 31.71 19.24 -3.36
N ASN A 64 32.43 20.35 -3.25
CA ASN A 64 32.09 21.46 -2.33
C ASN A 64 31.07 22.48 -2.86
N ARG A 65 30.61 22.36 -4.12
CA ARG A 65 29.70 23.33 -4.77
C ARG A 65 28.26 22.85 -4.92
N GLN A 66 27.87 21.88 -4.10
CA GLN A 66 26.51 21.37 -4.03
C GLN A 66 25.65 22.25 -3.11
N GLU A 67 24.41 22.48 -3.50
CA GLU A 67 23.45 23.26 -2.71
C GLU A 67 22.08 22.61 -2.75
N LEU A 68 21.36 22.67 -1.62
CA LEU A 68 19.94 22.33 -1.53
C LEU A 68 19.15 23.61 -1.34
N LYS A 69 18.30 23.93 -2.32
CA LYS A 69 17.43 25.12 -2.28
C LYS A 69 16.01 24.72 -1.97
N LEU A 70 15.37 25.42 -1.04
CA LEU A 70 13.94 25.25 -0.75
C LEU A 70 13.12 25.68 -1.97
N LEU A 71 12.32 24.77 -2.50
CA LEU A 71 11.44 25.01 -3.64
C LEU A 71 10.04 25.44 -3.20
N LYS A 72 9.45 24.72 -2.24
CA LYS A 72 8.05 24.92 -1.84
C LYS A 72 7.79 24.44 -0.43
N ILE A 73 6.81 25.08 0.22
CA ILE A 73 6.23 24.66 1.50
C ILE A 73 4.76 24.29 1.27
N LYS A 74 4.30 23.17 1.84
CA LYS A 74 2.88 22.77 1.86
C LYS A 74 2.43 22.39 3.27
N LYS A 75 1.12 22.37 3.51
CA LYS A 75 0.51 21.90 4.77
C LYS A 75 -0.44 20.74 4.50
N SER A 76 -0.54 19.81 5.44
CA SER A 76 -1.51 18.70 5.45
C SER A 76 -1.96 18.39 6.89
N PRO A 77 -2.93 17.48 7.10
CA PRO A 77 -3.38 17.11 8.45
C PRO A 77 -2.27 16.60 9.37
N ILE A 78 -1.22 15.98 8.81
CA ILE A 78 -0.05 15.51 9.56
C ILE A 78 0.99 16.60 9.86
N GLY A 79 0.95 17.75 9.16
CA GLY A 79 1.79 18.91 9.46
C GLY A 79 2.35 19.65 8.23
N THR A 80 3.54 20.23 8.34
CA THR A 80 4.19 21.09 7.33
C THR A 80 5.24 20.33 6.52
N HIS A 81 5.23 20.49 5.21
CA HIS A 81 6.09 19.81 4.25
C HIS A 81 7.02 20.81 3.57
N LEU A 82 8.32 20.60 3.67
CA LEU A 82 9.36 21.38 2.98
C LEU A 82 9.92 20.54 1.83
N PHE A 83 9.97 21.12 0.62
CA PHE A 83 10.51 20.46 -0.57
C PHE A 83 11.77 21.18 -1.04
N PHE A 84 12.86 20.44 -1.23
CA PHE A 84 14.18 20.94 -1.64
C PHE A 84 14.61 20.32 -2.97
N LYS A 85 15.30 21.11 -3.80
CA LYS A 85 15.98 20.65 -5.01
C LYS A 85 17.50 20.76 -4.87
N HIS A 86 18.22 19.85 -5.50
CA HIS A 86 19.68 19.77 -5.47
C HIS A 86 20.30 20.44 -6.70
N PHE A 87 21.29 21.29 -6.47
CA PHE A 87 22.02 22.06 -7.48
C PHE A 87 23.53 21.87 -7.36
N ILE A 88 24.23 22.00 -8.49
CA ILE A 88 25.69 22.23 -8.56
C ILE A 88 25.94 23.39 -9.51
N ASN A 89 26.69 24.40 -9.04
CA ASN A 89 26.97 25.63 -9.81
C ASN A 89 25.68 26.26 -10.38
N GLU A 90 24.63 26.34 -9.55
CA GLU A 90 23.29 26.87 -9.88
C GLU A 90 22.49 26.08 -10.93
N ILE A 91 22.99 24.94 -11.40
CA ILE A 91 22.30 24.05 -12.32
C ILE A 91 21.67 22.92 -11.51
N GLU A 92 20.37 22.69 -11.73
CA GLU A 92 19.62 21.61 -11.07
C GLU A 92 20.18 20.23 -11.46
N ILE A 93 20.14 19.27 -10.54
CA ILE A 93 20.38 17.86 -10.84
C ILE A 93 19.04 17.13 -10.99
N PHE A 94 18.85 16.49 -12.14
CA PHE A 94 17.66 15.69 -12.46
C PHE A 94 17.48 14.55 -11.46
N GLN A 95 16.23 14.35 -10.98
CA GLN A 95 15.86 13.33 -9.99
C GLN A 95 16.69 13.37 -8.69
N SER A 96 17.10 14.56 -8.27
CA SER A 96 17.88 14.79 -7.05
C SER A 96 17.18 15.84 -6.17
N SER A 97 16.53 15.38 -5.09
CA SER A 97 15.67 16.20 -4.25
C SER A 97 15.54 15.66 -2.82
N ALA A 98 15.02 16.48 -1.92
CA ALA A 98 14.69 16.06 -0.57
C ALA A 98 13.35 16.66 -0.12
N GLN A 99 12.61 15.91 0.69
CA GLN A 99 11.39 16.36 1.35
C GLN A 99 11.52 16.14 2.86
N VAL A 100 11.07 17.12 3.65
CA VAL A 100 11.07 17.03 5.12
C VAL A 100 9.70 17.41 5.64
N ILE A 101 9.15 16.59 6.53
CA ILE A 101 7.81 16.74 7.09
C ILE A 101 7.93 16.97 8.60
N TYR A 102 7.32 18.06 9.07
CA TYR A 102 7.20 18.42 10.48
C TYR A 102 5.76 18.31 10.92
N ASP A 103 5.51 17.90 12.16
CA ASP A 103 4.18 17.90 12.76
C ASP A 103 3.69 19.33 13.08
N LYS A 104 2.47 19.45 13.63
CA LYS A 104 1.90 20.75 14.03
C LYS A 104 2.65 21.43 15.18
N ASN A 105 3.47 20.70 15.92
CA ASN A 105 4.26 21.17 17.06
C ASN A 105 5.73 21.42 16.68
N GLY A 106 6.09 21.30 15.39
CA GLY A 106 7.45 21.52 14.88
C GLY A 106 8.40 20.33 15.06
N GLN A 107 7.88 19.14 15.37
CA GLN A 107 8.65 17.91 15.51
C GLN A 107 8.85 17.25 14.14
N LEU A 108 10.07 16.80 13.84
CA LEU A 108 10.36 16.07 12.61
C LEU A 108 9.60 14.74 12.58
N ILE A 109 8.73 14.55 11.58
CA ILE A 109 8.00 13.30 11.34
C ILE A 109 8.83 12.39 10.43
N SER A 110 9.21 12.93 9.26
CA SER A 110 9.96 12.17 8.27
C SER A 110 10.83 13.05 7.38
N ALA A 111 11.88 12.45 6.84
CA ALA A 111 12.68 13.02 5.76
C ALA A 111 12.86 11.96 4.67
N ILE A 112 12.55 12.34 3.43
CA ILE A 112 12.77 11.54 2.22
C ILE A 112 13.89 12.22 1.46
N ILE A 113 15.03 11.55 1.35
CA ILE A 113 16.25 12.15 0.81
C ILE A 113 16.69 11.29 -0.38
N SER A 114 16.54 11.82 -1.58
CA SER A 114 16.90 11.14 -2.83
C SER A 114 17.88 12.03 -3.58
N LEU A 115 19.15 11.98 -3.19
CA LEU A 115 20.21 12.84 -3.71
C LEU A 115 21.14 12.03 -4.61
N ALA A 116 21.48 12.58 -5.77
CA ALA A 116 22.37 11.93 -6.72
C ALA A 116 23.74 11.69 -6.08
N ASN A 117 24.19 10.42 -6.10
CA ASN A 117 25.54 10.02 -5.77
C ASN A 117 26.33 9.75 -7.05
N PHE A 118 27.50 10.35 -7.19
CA PHE A 118 28.31 10.31 -8.40
C PHE A 118 29.81 10.41 -8.06
N GLU A 119 30.64 9.70 -8.82
CA GLU A 119 32.09 9.66 -8.58
C GLU A 119 32.87 10.70 -9.38
N THR A 120 32.30 11.13 -10.50
CA THR A 120 32.88 12.00 -11.52
C THR A 120 31.85 13.05 -11.97
N ILE A 121 32.32 14.26 -12.29
CA ILE A 121 31.54 15.30 -12.97
C ILE A 121 32.24 15.56 -14.30
N ASN A 122 31.51 15.49 -15.41
CA ASN A 122 32.03 15.84 -16.72
C ASN A 122 31.62 17.28 -17.07
N GLU A 123 32.48 18.23 -16.75
CA GLU A 123 32.27 19.67 -16.98
C GLU A 123 32.59 20.04 -18.44
N GLU A 124 31.76 19.59 -19.37
CA GLU A 124 31.82 20.06 -20.75
C GLU A 124 31.25 21.49 -20.84
N LYS A 125 31.93 22.39 -21.56
CA LYS A 125 31.41 23.73 -21.83
C LYS A 125 30.18 23.62 -22.72
N PHE A 126 29.01 23.90 -22.16
CA PHE A 126 27.73 23.78 -22.86
C PHE A 126 26.78 24.88 -22.41
N GLU A 127 26.32 25.69 -23.37
CA GLU A 127 25.39 26.79 -23.12
C GLU A 127 24.00 26.44 -23.69
N ASN A 128 23.07 26.21 -22.78
CA ASN A 128 21.65 26.03 -23.10
C ASN A 128 20.82 26.58 -21.93
N PRO A 129 19.73 27.35 -22.18
CA PRO A 129 18.88 27.89 -21.12
C PRO A 129 18.17 26.81 -20.31
N ASN A 130 17.98 25.61 -20.88
CA ASN A 130 17.32 24.47 -20.24
C ASN A 130 18.32 23.41 -19.75
N LYS A 131 19.56 23.81 -19.44
CA LYS A 131 20.60 22.90 -18.96
C LYS A 131 20.24 22.27 -17.62
N ILE A 132 20.56 20.99 -17.46
CA ILE A 132 20.35 20.20 -16.26
C ILE A 132 21.47 19.17 -16.11
N TRP A 133 21.88 18.87 -14.89
CA TRP A 133 22.79 17.76 -14.62
C TRP A 133 22.02 16.45 -14.58
N VAL A 134 22.51 15.41 -15.25
CA VAL A 134 21.92 14.07 -15.21
C VAL A 134 22.96 13.09 -14.67
N ASN A 135 22.58 12.33 -13.64
CA ASN A 135 23.43 11.27 -13.11
C ASN A 135 23.37 10.06 -14.03
N THR A 136 24.52 9.63 -14.54
CA THR A 136 24.65 8.50 -15.47
C THR A 136 25.62 7.45 -14.93
N ASN A 137 25.70 6.30 -15.59
CA ASN A 137 26.71 5.29 -15.28
C ASN A 137 28.16 5.76 -15.53
N TYR A 138 28.36 6.94 -16.12
CA TYR A 138 29.67 7.59 -16.28
C TYR A 138 29.87 8.81 -15.36
N GLY A 139 28.96 9.01 -14.40
CA GLY A 139 28.93 10.16 -13.50
C GLY A 139 27.95 11.25 -13.94
N LEU A 140 28.13 12.44 -13.38
CA LEU A 140 27.25 13.58 -13.63
C LEU A 140 27.59 14.23 -14.98
N LYS A 141 26.65 14.19 -15.93
CA LYS A 141 26.83 14.75 -17.27
C LYS A 141 25.89 15.93 -17.52
N LEU A 142 26.43 16.98 -18.13
CA LEU A 142 25.64 18.14 -18.48
C LEU A 142 24.73 17.80 -19.66
N SER A 143 23.45 18.07 -19.49
CA SER A 143 22.37 17.70 -20.41
C SER A 143 21.42 18.88 -20.58
N TYR A 144 20.43 18.77 -21.47
CA TYR A 144 19.39 19.77 -21.61
C TYR A 144 18.03 19.15 -21.91
N PHE A 145 16.99 19.86 -21.53
CA PHE A 145 15.64 19.54 -21.96
C PHE A 145 15.31 20.18 -23.29
N LYS A 146 14.60 19.41 -24.12
CA LYS A 146 13.92 19.92 -25.30
C LYS A 146 12.51 19.34 -25.35
N THR A 147 11.52 20.21 -25.58
CA THR A 147 10.15 19.77 -25.85
C THR A 147 10.01 19.59 -27.35
N GLU A 148 9.53 18.41 -27.77
CA GLU A 148 9.36 18.06 -29.18
C GLU A 148 8.00 17.41 -29.41
N ILE A 149 7.49 17.52 -30.63
CA ILE A 149 6.25 16.86 -31.01
C ILE A 149 6.60 15.49 -31.60
N GLN A 150 6.15 14.41 -30.96
CA GLN A 150 6.24 13.05 -31.48
C GLN A 150 4.82 12.47 -31.52
N ASN A 151 4.38 11.96 -32.68
CA ASN A 151 2.99 11.49 -32.89
C ASN A 151 1.92 12.54 -32.54
N ASN A 152 2.09 13.80 -32.99
CA ASN A 152 1.25 14.95 -32.63
C ASN A 152 1.25 15.35 -31.14
N GLU A 153 2.17 14.84 -30.33
CA GLU A 153 2.18 15.06 -28.88
C GLU A 153 3.47 15.70 -28.36
N PRO A 154 3.41 16.70 -27.45
CA PRO A 154 4.59 17.29 -26.85
C PRO A 154 5.22 16.35 -25.81
N VAL A 155 6.41 15.83 -26.10
CA VAL A 155 7.25 15.04 -25.18
C VAL A 155 8.44 15.86 -24.72
N LYS A 156 8.90 15.66 -23.47
CA LYS A 156 10.11 16.32 -22.97
C LYS A 156 11.28 15.35 -23.04
N ASN A 157 12.17 15.58 -23.99
CA ASN A 157 13.37 14.79 -24.18
C ASN A 157 14.53 15.40 -23.40
N ILE A 158 15.33 14.53 -22.77
CA ILE A 158 16.62 14.85 -22.17
C ILE A 158 17.69 14.39 -23.14
N TYR A 159 18.49 15.34 -23.63
CA TYR A 159 19.66 15.07 -24.44
C TYR A 159 20.92 15.34 -23.65
N THR A 160 21.95 14.54 -23.86
CA THR A 160 23.31 14.90 -23.48
C THR A 160 23.77 16.17 -24.20
N SER A 161 24.81 16.82 -23.68
CA SER A 161 25.54 17.91 -24.36
C SER A 161 25.90 17.60 -25.82
N ASP A 162 26.23 16.35 -26.14
CA ASP A 162 26.57 15.87 -27.49
C ASP A 162 25.36 15.50 -28.37
N GLY A 163 24.13 15.76 -27.92
CA GLY A 163 22.91 15.59 -28.71
C GLY A 163 22.33 14.19 -28.73
N LYS A 164 22.82 13.29 -27.86
CA LYS A 164 22.30 11.93 -27.72
C LYS A 164 21.12 11.91 -26.77
N LEU A 165 20.02 11.29 -27.19
CA LEU A 165 18.83 11.13 -26.36
C LEU A 165 19.11 10.18 -25.18
N LEU A 166 18.97 10.66 -23.95
CA LEU A 166 19.08 9.87 -22.73
C LEU A 166 17.74 9.32 -22.27
N LEU A 167 16.71 10.15 -22.30
CA LEU A 167 15.39 9.82 -21.77
C LEU A 167 14.32 10.67 -22.44
N THR A 168 13.28 10.01 -22.92
CA THR A 168 12.02 10.67 -23.27
C THR A 168 11.12 10.65 -22.04
N LEU A 169 10.90 11.81 -21.44
CA LEU A 169 9.88 11.99 -20.42
C LEU A 169 8.58 12.34 -21.12
N ASN A 170 7.66 11.38 -21.16
CA ASN A 170 6.28 11.74 -21.37
C ASN A 170 5.81 12.51 -20.14
N GLN A 171 5.58 13.82 -20.28
CA GLN A 171 5.10 14.65 -19.17
C GLN A 171 3.64 14.37 -18.83
N ARG A 172 2.96 13.50 -19.58
CA ARG A 172 1.73 12.88 -19.09
C ARG A 172 2.09 11.99 -17.91
N ARG A 173 1.73 12.46 -16.72
CA ARG A 173 1.17 11.51 -15.75
C ARG A 173 -0.03 10.92 -16.46
N TYR A 174 0.00 9.64 -16.82
CA TYR A 174 -1.20 8.93 -17.25
C TYR A 174 -2.11 8.80 -16.02
N TYR A 175 -2.73 9.91 -15.66
CA TYR A 175 -4.11 9.88 -15.26
C TYR A 175 -4.83 9.62 -16.58
N LEU A 176 -5.40 8.44 -16.80
CA LEU A 176 -6.47 8.33 -17.77
C LEU A 176 -7.56 9.25 -17.23
N LYS A 177 -7.51 10.52 -17.63
CA LYS A 177 -8.62 11.44 -17.42
C LYS A 177 -9.72 10.86 -18.28
N TYR A 178 -10.63 10.18 -17.61
CA TYR A 178 -12.00 9.99 -18.06
C TYR A 178 -12.44 11.30 -18.69
N ASP A 179 -12.60 11.30 -20.01
CA ASP A 179 -12.83 12.54 -20.75
C ASP A 179 -14.28 13.03 -20.56
N SER A 180 -15.12 12.24 -19.88
CA SER A 180 -16.46 12.64 -19.53
C SER A 180 -16.96 11.91 -18.28
N MET A 181 -17.51 12.71 -17.37
CA MET A 181 -18.36 12.23 -16.30
C MET A 181 -19.80 12.22 -16.82
N ILE A 182 -20.38 11.04 -16.98
CA ILE A 182 -21.79 10.87 -17.30
C ILE A 182 -22.60 10.60 -16.02
N SER A 183 -23.92 10.59 -16.14
CA SER A 183 -24.79 10.04 -15.10
C SER A 183 -25.31 8.67 -15.49
N ALA A 184 -25.48 7.78 -14.53
CA ALA A 184 -26.10 6.49 -14.73
C ALA A 184 -27.05 6.15 -13.57
N MET A 185 -28.01 5.27 -13.80
CA MET A 185 -28.78 4.61 -12.74
C MET A 185 -28.15 3.25 -12.46
N VAL A 186 -27.86 2.96 -11.20
CA VAL A 186 -27.26 1.69 -10.71
C VAL A 186 -27.94 1.27 -9.42
N TYR A 187 -27.78 0.01 -8.99
CA TYR A 187 -28.13 -0.37 -7.63
C TYR A 187 -26.98 -0.08 -6.65
N LEU A 188 -27.28 0.14 -5.36
CA LEU A 188 -26.25 0.47 -4.35
C LEU A 188 -26.44 -0.34 -3.04
N PRO A 189 -25.83 -1.53 -2.92
CA PRO A 189 -25.31 -2.34 -4.02
C PRO A 189 -26.42 -3.07 -4.80
N ASN A 190 -27.59 -3.29 -4.19
CA ASN A 190 -28.70 -4.03 -4.77
C ASN A 190 -30.04 -3.39 -4.32
N PRO A 191 -31.19 -3.74 -4.93
CA PRO A 191 -32.44 -3.04 -4.69
C PRO A 191 -32.99 -3.26 -3.27
N ILE A 192 -32.78 -4.44 -2.67
CA ILE A 192 -33.33 -4.72 -1.34
C ILE A 192 -32.51 -4.07 -0.22
N VAL A 193 -31.19 -3.90 -0.40
CA VAL A 193 -30.36 -3.13 0.53
C VAL A 193 -30.74 -1.65 0.45
N ALA A 194 -30.94 -1.12 -0.77
CA ALA A 194 -31.36 0.26 -0.99
C ALA A 194 -32.74 0.56 -0.39
N ALA A 195 -33.71 -0.34 -0.60
CA ALA A 195 -35.08 -0.18 -0.11
C ALA A 195 -35.30 -0.65 1.34
N ASN A 196 -34.30 -1.29 1.96
CA ASN A 196 -34.46 -2.06 3.21
C ASN A 196 -35.62 -3.08 3.14
N ALA A 197 -35.84 -3.67 1.97
CA ALA A 197 -36.89 -4.65 1.71
C ALA A 197 -36.37 -6.07 1.95
N ASN A 198 -37.25 -7.06 2.06
CA ASN A 198 -36.84 -8.48 1.96
C ASN A 198 -37.05 -8.95 0.52
N TYR A 199 -36.32 -9.99 0.11
CA TYR A 199 -36.58 -10.66 -1.15
C TYR A 199 -38.05 -11.13 -1.21
N GLY A 200 -38.64 -11.10 -2.41
CA GLY A 200 -40.03 -11.47 -2.67
C GLY A 200 -40.91 -10.29 -3.08
N GLY A 201 -42.18 -10.57 -3.41
CA GLY A 201 -43.14 -9.54 -3.82
C GLY A 201 -42.64 -8.74 -5.03
N GLU A 202 -42.44 -7.43 -4.84
CA GLU A 202 -41.93 -6.50 -5.86
C GLU A 202 -40.40 -6.56 -6.04
N TYR A 203 -39.67 -7.30 -5.20
CA TYR A 203 -38.20 -7.42 -5.24
C TYR A 203 -37.73 -8.84 -5.55
N LYS A 204 -38.59 -9.68 -6.11
CA LYS A 204 -38.20 -10.99 -6.65
C LYS A 204 -37.60 -10.84 -8.04
N ASP A 205 -36.95 -11.89 -8.53
CA ASP A 205 -36.41 -11.88 -9.90
C ASP A 205 -37.50 -11.64 -10.97
N ASN A 206 -38.54 -12.46 -10.99
CA ASN A 206 -39.66 -12.32 -11.93
C ASN A 206 -39.28 -12.40 -13.43
N ASN A 207 -38.25 -13.18 -13.79
CA ASN A 207 -37.72 -13.33 -15.14
C ASN A 207 -37.40 -11.97 -15.77
N ASP A 208 -36.54 -11.20 -15.11
CA ASP A 208 -36.07 -9.87 -15.51
C ASP A 208 -37.13 -8.78 -15.66
N LEU A 209 -38.38 -9.05 -15.29
CA LEU A 209 -39.44 -8.05 -15.38
C LEU A 209 -39.20 -6.92 -14.38
N ASP A 210 -38.99 -5.71 -14.92
CA ASP A 210 -38.86 -4.50 -14.12
C ASP A 210 -40.22 -4.02 -13.56
N ASN A 211 -40.18 -3.30 -12.45
CA ASN A 211 -41.35 -2.68 -11.83
C ASN A 211 -41.00 -1.36 -11.13
N THR A 212 -42.00 -0.61 -10.71
CA THR A 212 -41.79 0.71 -10.08
C THR A 212 -40.96 0.65 -8.79
N SER A 213 -41.04 -0.43 -8.00
CA SER A 213 -40.24 -0.59 -6.78
C SER A 213 -38.76 -0.78 -7.11
N LEU A 214 -38.44 -1.63 -8.08
CA LEU A 214 -37.07 -1.84 -8.59
C LEU A 214 -36.51 -0.56 -9.22
N GLN A 215 -37.30 0.15 -10.03
CA GLN A 215 -36.91 1.46 -10.58
C GLN A 215 -36.57 2.49 -9.49
N ASN A 216 -37.38 2.55 -8.44
CA ASN A 216 -37.18 3.48 -7.33
C ASN A 216 -35.99 3.10 -6.43
N ALA A 217 -35.54 1.84 -6.46
CA ALA A 217 -34.39 1.37 -5.70
C ALA A 217 -33.05 1.72 -6.38
N ARG A 218 -33.06 2.13 -7.65
CA ARG A 218 -31.85 2.61 -8.35
C ARG A 218 -31.45 4.00 -7.87
N SER A 219 -30.13 4.23 -7.84
CA SER A 219 -29.53 5.51 -7.49
C SER A 219 -28.85 6.16 -8.68
N LYS A 220 -29.05 7.47 -8.85
CA LYS A 220 -28.34 8.25 -9.87
C LYS A 220 -26.90 8.53 -9.42
N VAL A 221 -25.93 7.98 -10.13
CA VAL A 221 -24.50 8.13 -9.85
C VAL A 221 -23.78 8.92 -10.93
N ARG A 222 -22.53 9.31 -10.67
CA ARG A 222 -21.64 9.92 -11.66
C ARG A 222 -20.57 8.91 -12.03
N VAL A 223 -20.53 8.52 -13.29
CA VAL A 223 -19.63 7.48 -13.80
C VAL A 223 -18.62 8.11 -14.75
N PRO A 224 -17.33 7.95 -14.48
CA PRO A 224 -16.32 8.32 -15.45
C PRO A 224 -16.26 7.28 -16.58
N LEU A 225 -16.37 7.70 -17.84
CA LEU A 225 -16.20 6.79 -18.99
C LEU A 225 -15.18 7.35 -19.98
N LYS A 226 -14.60 6.46 -20.81
CA LYS A 226 -13.77 6.87 -21.94
C LYS A 226 -14.69 7.39 -23.05
N PHE A 227 -14.47 8.62 -23.50
CA PHE A 227 -15.18 9.17 -24.66
C PHE A 227 -14.24 9.19 -25.87
N GLU A 228 -14.65 8.57 -26.97
CA GLU A 228 -13.87 8.50 -28.19
C GLU A 228 -14.82 8.36 -29.39
N ASN A 229 -14.53 9.06 -30.49
CA ASN A 229 -15.31 8.99 -31.73
C ASN A 229 -16.83 9.18 -31.54
N GLY A 230 -17.25 10.05 -30.61
CA GLY A 230 -18.66 10.35 -30.35
C GLY A 230 -19.39 9.32 -29.48
N LYS A 231 -18.69 8.32 -28.93
CA LYS A 231 -19.25 7.26 -28.08
C LYS A 231 -18.54 7.17 -26.74
N PHE A 232 -19.25 6.67 -25.74
CA PHE A 232 -18.69 6.28 -24.45
C PHE A 232 -18.37 4.79 -24.43
N TYR A 233 -17.27 4.44 -23.76
CA TYR A 233 -16.80 3.08 -23.56
C TYR A 233 -16.57 2.81 -22.08
N LEU A 234 -17.03 1.64 -21.62
CA LEU A 234 -16.94 1.17 -20.24
C LEU A 234 -15.54 0.60 -19.97
N THR A 235 -14.57 1.50 -19.89
CA THR A 235 -13.18 1.17 -19.55
C THR A 235 -12.56 2.26 -18.68
N ASN A 236 -11.68 1.88 -17.74
CA ASN A 236 -10.83 2.80 -16.98
C ASN A 236 -9.33 2.63 -17.29
N GLY A 237 -9.01 1.83 -18.31
CA GLY A 237 -7.64 1.46 -18.71
C GLY A 237 -7.12 0.16 -18.12
N LEU A 238 -7.56 -0.21 -16.91
CA LEU A 238 -7.29 -1.51 -16.31
C LEU A 238 -8.51 -2.43 -16.49
N LEU A 239 -9.69 -1.93 -16.17
CA LEU A 239 -10.97 -2.59 -16.38
C LEU A 239 -11.51 -2.29 -17.78
N THR A 240 -12.01 -3.31 -18.49
CA THR A 240 -12.80 -3.15 -19.72
C THR A 240 -13.95 -4.15 -19.76
N ILE A 241 -15.20 -3.67 -19.91
CA ILE A 241 -16.35 -4.56 -20.14
C ILE A 241 -16.31 -5.11 -21.57
N LYS A 242 -16.48 -6.43 -21.72
CA LYS A 242 -16.38 -7.16 -22.98
C LYS A 242 -17.31 -8.37 -23.01
N ASN A 243 -17.80 -8.69 -24.20
CA ASN A 243 -18.36 -9.99 -24.53
C ASN A 243 -17.20 -11.00 -24.70
N LEU A 244 -17.17 -12.04 -23.87
CA LEU A 244 -16.14 -13.07 -23.85
C LEU A 244 -16.74 -14.45 -24.14
N HIS A 245 -17.88 -14.76 -23.52
CA HIS A 245 -18.54 -16.05 -23.59
C HIS A 245 -20.03 -15.93 -23.90
N ASP A 246 -20.71 -17.07 -24.08
CA ASP A 246 -22.15 -17.07 -24.28
C ASP A 246 -22.89 -16.68 -22.98
N PRO A 247 -24.12 -16.12 -23.05
CA PRO A 247 -24.74 -15.52 -24.23
C PRO A 247 -23.95 -14.36 -24.82
N SER A 248 -23.75 -14.40 -26.13
CA SER A 248 -22.97 -13.38 -26.84
C SER A 248 -23.72 -12.03 -26.93
N ILE A 249 -23.57 -11.20 -25.89
CA ILE A 249 -24.18 -9.86 -25.78
C ILE A 249 -23.07 -8.82 -25.80
N GLU A 250 -23.07 -7.95 -26.81
CA GLU A 250 -22.07 -6.88 -26.93
C GLU A 250 -22.28 -5.77 -25.87
N PRO A 251 -21.20 -5.30 -25.20
CA PRO A 251 -21.31 -4.21 -24.24
C PRO A 251 -21.86 -2.93 -24.87
N ILE A 252 -22.60 -2.16 -24.07
CA ILE A 252 -23.14 -0.89 -24.52
C ILE A 252 -22.05 0.10 -24.95
N THR A 253 -22.31 0.81 -26.05
CA THR A 253 -21.50 1.95 -26.52
C THR A 253 -22.35 3.21 -26.64
N PRO A 254 -22.80 3.77 -25.50
CA PRO A 254 -23.80 4.82 -25.51
C PRO A 254 -23.26 6.14 -26.06
N THR A 255 -24.18 6.98 -26.53
CA THR A 255 -23.88 8.36 -26.96
C THR A 255 -24.47 9.41 -26.00
N ASP A 256 -25.42 8.99 -25.16
CA ASP A 256 -26.08 9.83 -24.17
C ASP A 256 -25.22 10.07 -22.93
N THR A 257 -25.35 11.26 -22.34
CA THR A 257 -24.67 11.61 -21.08
C THR A 257 -25.43 11.18 -19.83
N PHE A 258 -26.62 10.61 -19.99
CA PHE A 258 -27.41 10.01 -18.90
C PHE A 258 -27.92 8.64 -19.30
N LEU A 259 -27.37 7.59 -18.68
CA LEU A 259 -27.75 6.21 -18.88
C LEU A 259 -28.82 5.84 -17.86
N ASN A 260 -30.08 5.80 -18.32
CA ASN A 260 -31.24 5.52 -17.48
C ASN A 260 -31.82 4.14 -17.79
N TYR A 261 -30.96 3.12 -17.74
CA TYR A 261 -31.39 1.75 -18.01
C TYR A 261 -32.24 1.20 -16.86
N THR A 262 -33.19 0.36 -17.25
CA THR A 262 -33.96 -0.52 -16.38
C THR A 262 -33.36 -1.92 -16.41
N ARG A 263 -33.66 -2.73 -15.38
CA ARG A 263 -33.07 -4.06 -15.20
C ARG A 263 -33.30 -5.00 -16.41
N ASN A 264 -34.43 -4.85 -17.09
CA ASN A 264 -34.74 -5.58 -18.32
C ASN A 264 -33.98 -5.09 -19.57
N GLN A 265 -32.90 -4.32 -19.43
CA GLN A 265 -32.09 -3.82 -20.53
C GLN A 265 -30.64 -4.12 -20.21
N SER A 266 -29.97 -4.94 -21.04
CA SER A 266 -28.58 -5.38 -20.86
C SER A 266 -27.56 -4.29 -20.51
N GLY A 267 -27.83 -3.05 -20.92
CA GLY A 267 -27.03 -1.89 -20.53
C GLY A 267 -27.05 -1.56 -19.05
N PHE A 268 -27.96 -2.13 -18.26
CA PHE A 268 -28.05 -1.94 -16.83
C PHE A 268 -26.94 -2.72 -16.11
N GLU A 269 -26.80 -4.00 -16.42
CA GLU A 269 -25.79 -4.94 -15.95
C GLU A 269 -24.39 -4.39 -16.26
N ASP A 270 -24.15 -4.03 -17.53
CA ASP A 270 -22.90 -3.41 -18.00
C ASP A 270 -22.47 -2.20 -17.14
N ILE A 271 -23.38 -1.23 -16.94
CA ILE A 271 -23.05 0.00 -16.22
C ILE A 271 -22.96 -0.22 -14.71
N ASN A 272 -23.72 -1.18 -14.17
CA ASN A 272 -23.72 -1.56 -12.76
C ASN A 272 -22.38 -2.22 -12.39
N VAL A 273 -21.95 -3.24 -13.16
CA VAL A 273 -20.65 -3.90 -13.04
C VAL A 273 -19.52 -2.89 -13.13
N TYR A 274 -19.49 -2.08 -14.20
CA TYR A 274 -18.45 -1.09 -14.39
C TYR A 274 -18.39 -0.10 -13.21
N TYR A 275 -19.54 0.38 -12.74
CA TYR A 275 -19.60 1.34 -11.63
C TYR A 275 -19.04 0.75 -10.33
N HIS A 276 -19.46 -0.45 -9.95
CA HIS A 276 -19.04 -1.08 -8.70
C HIS A 276 -17.55 -1.39 -8.69
N ILE A 277 -17.05 -2.05 -9.74
CA ILE A 277 -15.63 -2.37 -9.86
C ILE A 277 -14.79 -1.09 -9.93
N ASN A 278 -15.15 -0.12 -10.79
CA ASN A 278 -14.41 1.13 -10.88
C ASN A 278 -14.42 1.94 -9.56
N THR A 279 -15.50 1.87 -8.78
CA THR A 279 -15.56 2.48 -7.45
C THR A 279 -14.57 1.81 -6.49
N MET A 280 -14.46 0.49 -6.53
CA MET A 280 -13.51 -0.25 -5.70
C MET A 280 -12.05 -0.07 -6.16
N TYR A 281 -11.76 -0.05 -7.47
CA TYR A 281 -10.44 0.34 -8.00
C TYR A 281 -10.00 1.70 -7.42
N ASN A 282 -10.87 2.71 -7.53
CA ASN A 282 -10.58 4.05 -7.03
C ASN A 282 -10.43 4.10 -5.51
N TYR A 283 -11.15 3.27 -4.77
CA TYR A 283 -11.00 3.15 -3.33
C TYR A 283 -9.64 2.55 -2.96
N LEU A 284 -9.23 1.46 -3.62
CA LEU A 284 -7.96 0.79 -3.39
C LEU A 284 -6.76 1.69 -3.75
N ASP A 285 -6.78 2.35 -4.92
CA ASP A 285 -5.74 3.30 -5.34
C ASP A 285 -5.56 4.43 -4.30
N LYS A 286 -6.67 5.09 -3.92
CA LYS A 286 -6.64 6.16 -2.92
C LYS A 286 -6.21 5.70 -1.53
N SER A 287 -6.41 4.42 -1.22
CA SER A 287 -6.03 3.81 0.05
C SER A 287 -4.58 3.31 0.07
N GLY A 288 -3.85 3.44 -1.04
CA GLY A 288 -2.44 3.05 -1.16
C GLY A 288 -2.23 1.60 -1.59
N PHE A 289 -3.25 0.95 -2.16
CA PHE A 289 -3.24 -0.42 -2.64
C PHE A 289 -3.27 -0.51 -4.18
N ALA A 290 -2.68 0.49 -4.86
CA ALA A 290 -2.63 0.54 -6.32
C ALA A 290 -1.90 -0.69 -6.92
N ASP A 291 -0.94 -1.28 -6.20
CA ASP A 291 -0.21 -2.47 -6.64
C ASP A 291 -1.07 -3.75 -6.63
N MET A 292 -2.30 -3.70 -6.09
CA MET A 292 -3.27 -4.81 -6.17
C MET A 292 -4.17 -4.69 -7.40
N LEU A 293 -3.98 -3.67 -8.24
CA LEU A 293 -4.82 -3.37 -9.39
C LEU A 293 -4.09 -3.76 -10.67
N ASP A 294 -4.71 -4.59 -11.49
CA ASP A 294 -4.19 -4.97 -12.81
C ASP A 294 -5.30 -5.01 -13.86
N SER A 295 -4.94 -5.33 -15.10
CA SER A 295 -5.82 -5.36 -16.26
C SER A 295 -6.80 -6.54 -16.18
N ALA A 296 -8.09 -6.24 -16.33
CA ALA A 296 -9.14 -7.24 -16.36
C ALA A 296 -10.16 -6.96 -17.48
N TYR A 297 -10.60 -8.03 -18.14
CA TYR A 297 -11.81 -8.06 -18.93
C TYR A 297 -12.95 -8.62 -18.09
N VAL A 298 -14.13 -8.02 -18.25
CA VAL A 298 -15.30 -8.43 -17.48
C VAL A 298 -16.47 -8.60 -18.42
N ASP A 299 -17.07 -9.78 -18.37
CA ASP A 299 -18.29 -10.12 -19.09
C ASP A 299 -19.48 -10.04 -18.14
N SER A 300 -20.42 -9.15 -18.45
CA SER A 300 -21.61 -8.93 -17.60
C SER A 300 -22.75 -9.89 -17.92
N HIS A 301 -22.61 -10.70 -18.97
CA HIS A 301 -23.63 -11.62 -19.47
C HIS A 301 -23.04 -12.98 -19.86
N GLY A 302 -21.92 -13.37 -19.25
CA GLY A 302 -21.14 -14.55 -19.60
C GLY A 302 -21.61 -15.83 -18.90
N SER A 303 -20.65 -16.69 -18.53
CA SER A 303 -20.89 -17.94 -17.81
C SER A 303 -21.94 -18.86 -18.47
N ASN A 304 -22.08 -18.82 -19.80
CA ASN A 304 -23.08 -19.59 -20.57
C ASN A 304 -24.54 -19.32 -20.13
N GLY A 305 -24.79 -18.20 -19.43
CA GLY A 305 -26.11 -17.84 -18.91
C GLY A 305 -26.52 -18.65 -17.68
N ASP A 306 -25.57 -19.33 -17.04
CA ASP A 306 -25.80 -20.04 -15.78
C ASP A 306 -26.11 -19.05 -14.64
N ASP A 307 -26.73 -19.55 -13.58
CA ASP A 307 -26.87 -18.86 -12.28
C ASP A 307 -25.55 -19.03 -11.51
N ASN A 308 -24.49 -18.37 -12.01
CA ASN A 308 -23.14 -18.47 -11.48
C ASN A 308 -22.22 -17.34 -11.99
N SER A 309 -21.25 -16.98 -11.16
CA SER A 309 -20.20 -16.03 -11.48
C SER A 309 -18.83 -16.53 -11.00
N PHE A 310 -17.77 -16.04 -11.63
CA PHE A 310 -16.41 -16.41 -11.26
C PHE A 310 -15.38 -15.41 -11.78
N CYS A 311 -14.23 -15.35 -11.11
CA CYS A 311 -12.98 -14.82 -11.67
C CYS A 311 -12.09 -15.97 -12.17
N ASP A 312 -11.59 -15.88 -13.40
CA ASP A 312 -10.55 -16.76 -13.93
C ASP A 312 -9.17 -16.09 -13.82
N PRO A 313 -8.35 -16.45 -12.81
CA PRO A 313 -7.02 -15.91 -12.63
C PRO A 313 -5.98 -16.50 -13.60
N SER A 314 -6.34 -17.46 -14.46
CA SER A 314 -5.43 -18.13 -15.38
C SER A 314 -5.25 -17.41 -16.72
N GLN A 315 -6.09 -16.41 -17.00
CA GLN A 315 -6.03 -15.56 -18.20
C GLN A 315 -5.26 -14.25 -17.94
N TYR A 316 -4.74 -13.65 -19.01
CA TYR A 316 -4.20 -12.28 -18.97
C TYR A 316 -4.55 -11.47 -20.24
N PRO A 317 -5.23 -10.30 -20.14
CA PRO A 317 -5.84 -9.73 -18.93
C PRO A 317 -6.74 -10.70 -18.18
N TYR A 318 -6.85 -10.54 -16.87
CA TYR A 318 -7.68 -11.41 -16.02
C TYR A 318 -9.14 -11.36 -16.45
N GLU A 319 -9.90 -12.42 -16.21
CA GLU A 319 -11.31 -12.49 -16.62
C GLU A 319 -12.23 -12.61 -15.41
N ILE A 320 -13.36 -11.90 -15.46
CA ILE A 320 -14.47 -12.04 -14.51
C ILE A 320 -15.74 -12.19 -15.34
N GLU A 321 -16.58 -13.16 -14.99
CA GLU A 321 -17.83 -13.44 -15.68
C GLU A 321 -18.99 -13.45 -14.70
N TYR A 322 -20.09 -12.86 -15.13
CA TYR A 322 -21.37 -12.86 -14.43
C TYR A 322 -22.42 -13.53 -15.32
N GLY A 323 -23.08 -14.55 -14.79
CA GLY A 323 -24.16 -15.23 -15.46
C GLY A 323 -25.49 -14.49 -15.36
N THR A 324 -26.45 -14.94 -16.17
CA THR A 324 -27.80 -14.34 -16.30
C THR A 324 -28.90 -15.33 -15.85
N GLY A 325 -28.55 -16.23 -14.93
CA GLY A 325 -29.49 -17.19 -14.37
C GLY A 325 -30.19 -16.61 -13.15
N ASN A 326 -31.50 -16.82 -13.02
CA ASN A 326 -32.29 -16.28 -11.91
C ASN A 326 -32.14 -14.76 -11.76
N ILE A 327 -31.58 -14.25 -10.66
CA ILE A 327 -31.19 -12.85 -10.61
C ILE A 327 -29.88 -12.75 -11.35
N ASP A 328 -29.84 -11.95 -12.42
CA ASP A 328 -28.59 -11.66 -13.11
C ASP A 328 -27.51 -11.18 -12.13
N ASP A 329 -26.41 -11.92 -12.05
CA ASP A 329 -25.32 -11.71 -11.07
C ASP A 329 -24.73 -10.29 -11.18
N ALA A 330 -24.72 -9.75 -12.41
CA ALA A 330 -24.27 -8.41 -12.73
C ALA A 330 -25.20 -7.29 -12.19
N GLU A 331 -26.39 -7.62 -11.69
CA GLU A 331 -27.32 -6.67 -11.07
C GLU A 331 -27.07 -6.50 -9.54
N ASP A 332 -26.51 -7.50 -8.86
CA ASP A 332 -26.18 -7.42 -7.42
C ASP A 332 -24.73 -6.98 -7.20
N GLY A 333 -24.54 -5.72 -6.77
CA GLY A 333 -23.21 -5.19 -6.44
C GLY A 333 -22.46 -5.97 -5.35
N GLN A 334 -23.13 -6.84 -4.58
CA GLN A 334 -22.48 -7.76 -3.65
C GLN A 334 -21.75 -8.90 -4.36
N VAL A 335 -22.37 -9.50 -5.39
CA VAL A 335 -21.77 -10.53 -6.26
C VAL A 335 -20.60 -9.92 -7.02
N ILE A 336 -20.82 -8.75 -7.62
CA ILE A 336 -19.79 -8.03 -8.38
C ILE A 336 -18.50 -7.80 -7.56
N ILE A 337 -18.64 -7.32 -6.32
CA ILE A 337 -17.47 -7.05 -5.47
C ILE A 337 -16.84 -8.33 -4.91
N HIS A 338 -17.60 -9.41 -4.72
CA HIS A 338 -17.03 -10.70 -4.31
C HIS A 338 -16.07 -11.23 -5.38
N GLU A 339 -16.51 -11.29 -6.64
CA GLU A 339 -15.65 -11.77 -7.73
C GLU A 339 -14.45 -10.85 -7.98
N PHE A 340 -14.65 -9.54 -7.86
CA PHE A 340 -13.53 -8.61 -7.85
C PHE A 340 -12.54 -8.89 -6.70
N GLY A 341 -13.01 -9.38 -5.56
CA GLY A 341 -12.18 -9.82 -4.44
C GLY A 341 -11.22 -10.96 -4.82
N HIS A 342 -11.67 -11.91 -5.64
CA HIS A 342 -10.82 -12.97 -6.18
C HIS A 342 -9.73 -12.44 -7.10
N LEU A 343 -10.07 -11.50 -7.99
CA LEU A 343 -9.07 -10.81 -8.82
C LEU A 343 -8.00 -10.13 -7.95
N ILE A 344 -8.41 -9.38 -6.92
CA ILE A 344 -7.50 -8.69 -6.00
C ILE A 344 -6.59 -9.70 -5.28
N SER A 345 -7.12 -10.86 -4.87
CA SER A 345 -6.30 -11.93 -4.28
C SER A 345 -5.26 -12.47 -5.27
N ALA A 346 -5.68 -12.78 -6.50
CA ALA A 346 -4.82 -13.32 -7.55
C ALA A 346 -3.67 -12.37 -7.94
N VAL A 347 -3.95 -11.07 -8.07
CA VAL A 347 -2.92 -10.05 -8.37
C VAL A 347 -1.93 -9.90 -7.21
N SER A 348 -2.41 -9.99 -5.98
CA SER A 348 -1.60 -9.75 -4.77
C SER A 348 -0.69 -10.91 -4.41
N ASN A 349 -0.98 -12.11 -4.88
CA ASN A 349 -0.24 -13.31 -4.52
C ASN A 349 0.00 -14.23 -5.72
N ILE A 350 1.28 -14.46 -6.02
CA ILE A 350 1.73 -15.37 -7.09
C ILE A 350 1.65 -16.85 -6.71
N ALA A 351 1.20 -17.20 -5.50
CA ALA A 351 1.23 -18.55 -4.97
C ALA A 351 -0.11 -19.28 -5.12
N ASP A 352 -0.06 -20.53 -5.55
CA ASP A 352 -1.24 -21.36 -5.82
C ASP A 352 -2.23 -21.41 -4.65
N VAL A 353 -3.52 -21.42 -4.98
CA VAL A 353 -4.63 -21.55 -4.02
C VAL A 353 -4.86 -23.03 -3.68
N ILE A 354 -4.06 -23.56 -2.76
CA ILE A 354 -4.11 -24.98 -2.38
C ILE A 354 -4.40 -25.13 -0.90
N GLY A 355 -5.26 -26.10 -0.56
CA GLY A 355 -5.62 -26.50 0.80
C GLY A 355 -7.02 -26.03 1.20
N ALA A 356 -7.77 -26.88 1.92
CA ALA A 356 -9.19 -26.62 2.23
C ALA A 356 -9.43 -25.30 2.97
N GLN A 357 -8.62 -24.99 3.99
CA GLN A 357 -8.74 -23.72 4.71
C GLN A 357 -8.27 -22.52 3.89
N ARG A 358 -7.27 -22.70 3.02
CA ARG A 358 -6.83 -21.65 2.10
C ARG A 358 -7.97 -21.29 1.15
N LEU A 359 -8.62 -22.28 0.55
CA LEU A 359 -9.81 -22.08 -0.30
C LEU A 359 -10.96 -21.39 0.47
N ALA A 360 -11.25 -21.83 1.69
CA ALA A 360 -12.25 -21.18 2.54
C ALA A 360 -11.89 -19.72 2.87
N MET A 361 -10.61 -19.41 3.06
CA MET A 361 -10.15 -18.04 3.30
C MET A 361 -10.24 -17.17 2.04
N GLU A 362 -10.04 -17.72 0.84
CA GLU A 362 -10.25 -16.99 -0.43
C GLU A 362 -11.70 -16.54 -0.59
N GLU A 363 -12.65 -17.44 -0.36
CA GLU A 363 -14.08 -17.11 -0.37
C GLU A 363 -14.41 -16.09 0.75
N GLY A 364 -13.95 -16.36 1.97
CA GLY A 364 -14.29 -15.53 3.12
C GLY A 364 -13.68 -14.13 3.11
N GLN A 365 -12.56 -13.92 2.41
CA GLN A 365 -12.00 -12.58 2.22
C GLN A 365 -12.73 -11.80 1.11
N SER A 366 -13.20 -12.48 0.07
CA SER A 366 -14.10 -11.90 -0.94
C SER A 366 -15.44 -11.49 -0.32
N ASP A 367 -16.03 -12.35 0.53
CA ASP A 367 -17.21 -12.02 1.35
C ASP A 367 -16.97 -10.77 2.21
N TYR A 368 -15.80 -10.67 2.85
CA TYR A 368 -15.44 -9.50 3.64
C TYR A 368 -15.36 -8.23 2.79
N LEU A 369 -14.73 -8.27 1.61
CA LEU A 369 -14.63 -7.09 0.74
C LEU A 369 -16.01 -6.64 0.25
N CYS A 370 -16.85 -7.59 -0.14
CA CYS A 370 -18.26 -7.37 -0.47
C CYS A 370 -19.02 -6.69 0.67
N MET A 371 -18.91 -7.20 1.89
CA MET A 371 -19.67 -6.68 3.03
C MET A 371 -19.07 -5.40 3.62
N SER A 372 -17.76 -5.19 3.51
CA SER A 372 -17.10 -3.92 3.81
C SER A 372 -17.56 -2.83 2.83
N TYR A 373 -17.68 -3.17 1.54
CA TYR A 373 -18.23 -2.28 0.52
C TYR A 373 -19.70 -1.95 0.79
N THR A 374 -20.54 -2.97 1.00
CA THR A 374 -21.96 -2.83 1.34
C THR A 374 -22.15 -1.94 2.58
N GLY A 375 -21.40 -2.20 3.64
CA GLY A 375 -21.42 -1.45 4.89
C GLY A 375 -21.00 0.02 4.75
N SER A 376 -20.33 0.38 3.65
CA SER A 376 -20.01 1.77 3.33
C SER A 376 -21.13 2.53 2.62
N LEU A 377 -22.09 1.80 2.06
CA LEU A 377 -23.27 2.34 1.38
C LEU A 377 -24.48 2.36 2.31
N SER A 378 -24.69 1.28 3.06
CA SER A 378 -25.85 1.09 3.94
C SER A 378 -25.55 0.12 5.08
N ASN A 379 -26.30 0.22 6.18
CA ASN A 379 -26.28 -0.75 7.29
C ASN A 379 -27.38 -1.82 7.17
N ASN A 380 -28.19 -1.79 6.11
CA ASN A 380 -29.24 -2.78 5.87
C ASN A 380 -28.63 -4.14 5.48
N LYS A 381 -29.34 -5.23 5.77
CA LYS A 381 -28.92 -6.61 5.47
C LYS A 381 -27.52 -6.99 5.98
N LYS A 382 -27.11 -6.39 7.11
CA LYS A 382 -25.81 -6.66 7.72
C LYS A 382 -25.63 -8.17 7.97
N GLY A 383 -24.55 -8.71 7.45
CA GLY A 383 -24.22 -10.12 7.61
C GLY A 383 -24.67 -11.02 6.46
N MET A 384 -25.59 -10.56 5.60
CA MET A 384 -26.11 -11.32 4.46
C MET A 384 -25.25 -11.03 3.22
N VAL A 385 -24.41 -11.99 2.86
CA VAL A 385 -23.66 -11.96 1.61
C VAL A 385 -24.61 -12.42 0.50
N PHE A 386 -24.64 -11.68 -0.61
CA PHE A 386 -25.57 -11.91 -1.74
C PHE A 386 -27.03 -11.82 -1.32
N SER A 387 -27.36 -10.77 -0.59
CA SER A 387 -28.66 -10.60 0.04
C SER A 387 -29.83 -10.59 -0.94
N TRP A 388 -29.63 -10.18 -2.20
CA TRP A 388 -30.67 -10.22 -3.22
C TRP A 388 -30.56 -11.46 -4.09
N ASP A 389 -29.37 -11.67 -4.68
CA ASP A 389 -29.09 -12.82 -5.56
C ASP A 389 -29.24 -14.19 -4.86
N GLY A 390 -28.88 -14.27 -3.57
CA GLY A 390 -29.16 -15.39 -2.68
C GLY A 390 -30.22 -15.09 -1.62
N HIS A 391 -30.28 -15.94 -0.60
CA HIS A 391 -31.28 -15.89 0.49
C HIS A 391 -32.73 -15.91 -0.04
N ASN A 392 -32.97 -16.70 -1.08
CA ASN A 392 -34.23 -16.79 -1.80
C ASN A 392 -34.56 -18.25 -2.16
N GLU A 393 -35.56 -18.48 -3.00
CA GLU A 393 -35.99 -19.82 -3.44
C GLU A 393 -34.97 -20.59 -4.29
N TYR A 394 -33.95 -19.91 -4.82
CA TYR A 394 -32.93 -20.51 -5.68
C TYR A 394 -31.78 -21.07 -4.85
N TRP A 395 -31.27 -20.29 -3.88
CA TRP A 395 -30.22 -20.73 -2.98
C TRP A 395 -30.13 -19.94 -1.66
N ASP A 396 -29.49 -20.54 -0.65
CA ASP A 396 -29.52 -20.07 0.74
C ASP A 396 -28.66 -18.82 1.03
N GLY A 397 -27.79 -18.41 0.10
CA GLY A 397 -26.80 -17.36 0.33
C GLY A 397 -25.72 -17.74 1.35
N PHE A 398 -24.89 -16.76 1.74
CA PHE A 398 -23.89 -16.93 2.81
C PHE A 398 -24.02 -15.88 3.91
N TRP A 399 -23.44 -16.20 5.07
CA TRP A 399 -23.46 -15.32 6.24
C TRP A 399 -22.05 -14.98 6.75
N CYS A 400 -21.81 -13.70 7.06
CA CYS A 400 -20.57 -13.21 7.68
C CYS A 400 -20.78 -12.71 9.13
N ASN A 401 -21.79 -13.25 9.82
CA ASN A 401 -22.13 -12.93 11.21
C ASN A 401 -22.53 -14.18 12.03
N THR A 402 -22.00 -15.35 11.68
CA THR A 402 -22.42 -16.62 12.27
C THR A 402 -21.76 -16.91 13.61
N SER A 403 -22.29 -17.91 14.32
CA SER A 403 -21.68 -18.44 15.55
C SER A 403 -20.68 -19.58 15.31
N LYS A 404 -20.45 -19.98 14.05
CA LYS A 404 -19.55 -21.08 13.70
C LYS A 404 -18.14 -20.82 14.25
N GLN A 405 -17.49 -21.88 14.70
CA GLN A 405 -16.16 -21.84 15.29
C GLN A 405 -15.18 -22.62 14.41
N TYR A 406 -13.89 -22.37 14.60
CA TYR A 406 -12.80 -23.08 13.90
C TYR A 406 -12.81 -24.61 14.13
N LYS A 407 -13.39 -25.08 15.24
CA LYS A 407 -13.59 -26.51 15.49
C LYS A 407 -14.72 -27.14 14.65
N ASP A 408 -15.57 -26.31 14.05
CA ASP A 408 -16.74 -26.73 13.26
C ASP A 408 -16.39 -26.82 11.76
N LEU A 409 -15.12 -26.58 11.37
CA LEU A 409 -14.66 -26.70 9.99
C LEU A 409 -14.81 -28.13 9.48
N ILE A 410 -15.34 -28.28 8.26
CA ILE A 410 -15.58 -29.58 7.62
C ILE A 410 -14.71 -29.82 6.38
N GLY A 411 -13.88 -28.84 5.99
CA GLY A 411 -13.01 -28.92 4.83
C GLY A 411 -13.68 -28.59 3.50
N ILE A 412 -14.88 -27.98 3.53
CA ILE A 412 -15.60 -27.52 2.35
C ILE A 412 -15.56 -25.99 2.34
N LYS A 413 -15.00 -25.40 1.27
CA LYS A 413 -14.75 -23.95 1.19
C LYS A 413 -16.03 -23.14 1.47
N ASP A 414 -17.16 -23.57 0.90
CA ASP A 414 -18.45 -22.89 0.98
C ASP A 414 -19.00 -22.84 2.42
N ASN A 415 -18.84 -23.92 3.18
CA ASN A 415 -19.30 -23.97 4.56
C ASN A 415 -18.33 -23.30 5.54
N ASP A 416 -17.04 -23.40 5.26
CA ASP A 416 -15.96 -22.98 6.15
C ASP A 416 -15.63 -21.48 6.02
N ARG A 417 -15.96 -20.85 4.87
CA ARG A 417 -15.71 -19.42 4.60
C ARG A 417 -16.27 -18.50 5.69
N GLU A 418 -17.43 -18.86 6.23
CA GLU A 418 -18.17 -18.05 7.21
C GLU A 418 -17.40 -17.85 8.51
N VAL A 419 -16.56 -18.82 8.91
CA VAL A 419 -15.73 -18.73 10.11
C VAL A 419 -14.70 -17.60 9.94
N TRP A 420 -14.12 -17.50 8.74
CA TRP A 420 -13.13 -16.49 8.40
C TRP A 420 -13.78 -15.12 8.19
N SER A 421 -14.77 -15.02 7.30
CA SER A 421 -15.45 -13.76 6.97
C SER A 421 -16.09 -13.11 8.19
N THR A 422 -16.66 -13.90 9.10
CA THR A 422 -17.21 -13.39 10.37
C THR A 422 -16.15 -12.79 11.28
N ALA A 423 -14.95 -13.38 11.37
CA ALA A 423 -13.86 -12.82 12.16
C ALA A 423 -13.40 -11.47 11.58
N LEU A 424 -13.32 -11.36 10.25
CA LEU A 424 -12.95 -10.12 9.57
C LEU A 424 -14.03 -9.04 9.74
N MET A 425 -15.32 -9.39 9.67
CA MET A 425 -16.41 -8.45 9.91
C MET A 425 -16.50 -8.00 11.37
N CYS A 426 -16.11 -8.85 12.34
CA CYS A 426 -15.88 -8.40 13.71
C CYS A 426 -14.81 -7.29 13.78
N MET A 427 -13.73 -7.41 13.00
CA MET A 427 -12.72 -6.35 12.91
C MET A 427 -13.32 -5.09 12.29
N TYR A 428 -14.07 -5.20 11.19
CA TYR A 428 -14.80 -4.07 10.58
C TYR A 428 -15.61 -3.30 11.62
N ASP A 429 -16.41 -4.01 12.43
CA ASP A 429 -17.26 -3.41 13.45
C ASP A 429 -16.48 -2.72 14.57
N LYS A 430 -15.35 -3.31 15.01
CA LYS A 430 -14.56 -2.76 16.13
C LYS A 430 -13.60 -1.64 15.72
N LEU A 431 -12.99 -1.73 14.54
CA LEU A 431 -11.91 -0.84 14.11
C LEU A 431 -12.36 0.21 13.09
N GLY A 432 -13.47 -0.06 12.39
CA GLY A 432 -13.96 0.69 11.24
C GLY A 432 -13.26 0.31 9.93
N ARG A 433 -13.97 0.50 8.81
CA ARG A 433 -13.58 0.13 7.44
C ARG A 433 -12.10 0.35 7.12
N ASN A 434 -11.64 1.61 7.16
CA ASN A 434 -10.28 1.94 6.67
C ASN A 434 -9.16 1.14 7.35
N LYS A 435 -9.28 0.89 8.66
CA LYS A 435 -8.24 0.13 9.39
C LYS A 435 -8.35 -1.36 9.09
N SER A 436 -9.57 -1.90 9.09
CA SER A 436 -9.81 -3.31 8.82
C SER A 436 -9.43 -3.66 7.39
N ASP A 437 -9.84 -2.86 6.40
CA ASP A 437 -9.46 -3.04 5.00
C ASP A 437 -7.93 -2.99 4.85
N SER A 438 -7.25 -2.04 5.50
CA SER A 438 -5.78 -1.98 5.44
C SER A 438 -5.12 -3.25 5.97
N LEU A 439 -5.64 -3.82 7.07
CA LEU A 439 -5.10 -5.04 7.69
C LEU A 439 -5.36 -6.28 6.83
N VAL A 440 -6.58 -6.40 6.31
CA VAL A 440 -7.04 -7.54 5.49
C VAL A 440 -6.36 -7.53 4.14
N LEU A 441 -6.37 -6.41 3.40
CA LEU A 441 -5.72 -6.28 2.10
C LEU A 441 -4.21 -6.52 2.19
N THR A 442 -3.54 -6.01 3.24
CA THR A 442 -2.12 -6.31 3.46
C THR A 442 -1.86 -7.81 3.65
N SER A 443 -2.82 -8.55 4.20
CA SER A 443 -2.68 -10.00 4.39
C SER A 443 -2.79 -10.82 3.10
N PHE A 444 -3.35 -10.26 2.02
CA PHE A 444 -3.44 -10.94 0.72
C PHE A 444 -2.04 -11.25 0.18
N PHE A 445 -1.10 -10.29 0.28
CA PHE A 445 0.32 -10.47 -0.08
C PHE A 445 1.07 -11.51 0.76
N GLN A 446 0.48 -11.99 1.86
CA GLN A 446 1.12 -12.89 2.82
C GLN A 446 0.59 -14.33 2.73
N GLN A 447 -0.32 -14.59 1.79
CA GLN A 447 -0.90 -15.91 1.62
C GLN A 447 0.08 -16.87 0.93
N SER A 448 -0.03 -18.15 1.23
CA SER A 448 0.74 -19.23 0.59
C SER A 448 -0.09 -20.53 0.56
N PRO A 449 0.34 -21.54 -0.23
CA PRO A 449 -0.33 -22.84 -0.26
C PRO A 449 -0.39 -23.45 1.15
N ASN A 450 -1.54 -24.02 1.50
CA ASN A 450 -1.82 -24.67 2.78
C ASN A 450 -1.75 -23.76 4.02
N ASN A 451 -1.78 -22.43 3.85
CA ASN A 451 -2.02 -21.54 4.98
C ASN A 451 -3.34 -21.89 5.66
N ASN A 452 -3.31 -21.97 6.99
CA ASN A 452 -4.50 -22.15 7.82
C ASN A 452 -4.96 -20.83 8.46
N MET A 453 -6.22 -20.77 8.90
CA MET A 453 -6.80 -19.56 9.50
C MET A 453 -5.98 -19.04 10.71
N PRO A 454 -5.45 -19.88 11.62
CA PRO A 454 -4.60 -19.40 12.72
C PRO A 454 -3.30 -18.74 12.27
N GLN A 455 -2.67 -19.23 11.20
CA GLN A 455 -1.47 -18.62 10.62
C GLN A 455 -1.79 -17.24 10.04
N MET A 456 -2.88 -17.11 9.28
CA MET A 456 -3.27 -15.83 8.68
C MET A 456 -3.77 -14.83 9.72
N ALA A 457 -4.47 -15.28 10.78
CA ALA A 457 -4.85 -14.43 11.91
C ALA A 457 -3.62 -13.81 12.60
N ARG A 458 -2.54 -14.59 12.76
CA ARG A 458 -1.25 -14.08 13.28
C ARG A 458 -0.57 -13.10 12.31
N ALA A 459 -0.70 -13.30 11.01
CA ALA A 459 -0.21 -12.36 10.00
C ALA A 459 -0.94 -11.01 10.10
N ILE A 460 -2.26 -11.02 10.25
CA ILE A 460 -3.08 -9.82 10.45
C ILE A 460 -2.70 -9.08 11.76
N LEU A 461 -2.49 -9.81 12.86
CA LEU A 461 -1.96 -9.22 14.11
C LEU A 461 -0.58 -8.58 13.92
N LYS A 462 0.28 -9.20 13.10
CA LYS A 462 1.58 -8.62 12.75
C LYS A 462 1.42 -7.36 11.90
N ASN A 463 0.45 -7.31 11.01
CA ASN A 463 0.15 -6.13 10.19
C ASN A 463 -0.27 -4.94 11.07
N ASP A 464 -1.03 -5.15 12.15
CA ASP A 464 -1.35 -4.08 13.12
C ASP A 464 -0.10 -3.51 13.80
N SER A 465 0.89 -4.37 14.08
CA SER A 465 2.18 -3.92 14.63
C SER A 465 2.95 -3.02 13.66
N ILE A 466 2.81 -3.23 12.35
CA ILE A 466 3.53 -2.50 11.30
C ILE A 466 2.77 -1.21 10.95
N LEU A 467 1.47 -1.31 10.68
CA LEU A 467 0.65 -0.21 10.17
C LEU A 467 0.19 0.74 11.27
N PHE A 468 -0.05 0.21 12.49
CA PHE A 468 -0.69 0.94 13.57
C PHE A 468 0.05 0.84 14.91
N ASN A 469 1.32 0.40 14.90
CA ASN A 469 2.16 0.22 16.10
C ASN A 469 1.52 -0.68 17.18
N GLY A 470 0.70 -1.66 16.77
CA GLY A 470 0.11 -2.64 17.68
C GLY A 470 -1.05 -2.09 18.52
N LYS A 471 -1.64 -0.96 18.11
CA LYS A 471 -2.70 -0.28 18.88
C LYS A 471 -4.01 -1.06 18.93
N HIS A 472 -4.25 -1.97 17.99
CA HIS A 472 -5.52 -2.70 17.87
C HIS A 472 -5.38 -4.20 18.14
N LEU A 473 -4.19 -4.68 18.51
CA LEU A 473 -3.90 -6.09 18.81
C LEU A 473 -4.98 -6.78 19.65
N ALA A 474 -5.43 -6.17 20.76
CA ALA A 474 -6.43 -6.78 21.63
C ALA A 474 -7.78 -6.99 20.92
N ALA A 475 -8.24 -5.98 20.16
CA ALA A 475 -9.52 -6.04 19.45
C ALA A 475 -9.48 -7.06 18.29
N ILE A 476 -8.37 -7.08 17.54
CA ILE A 476 -8.14 -8.03 16.44
C ILE A 476 -8.06 -9.45 16.99
N TRP A 477 -7.27 -9.65 18.05
CA TRP A 477 -7.11 -10.97 18.67
C TRP A 477 -8.44 -11.49 19.17
N GLN A 478 -9.24 -10.65 19.84
CA GLN A 478 -10.56 -11.01 20.31
C GLN A 478 -11.46 -11.51 19.17
N CYS A 479 -11.47 -10.85 18.01
CA CYS A 479 -12.29 -11.28 16.87
C CYS A 479 -11.93 -12.68 16.38
N PHE A 480 -10.65 -13.06 16.39
CA PHE A 480 -10.23 -14.42 16.03
C PHE A 480 -10.48 -15.43 17.15
N THR A 481 -10.32 -15.05 18.42
CA THR A 481 -10.64 -15.91 19.58
C THR A 481 -12.14 -16.18 19.68
N ASP A 482 -12.99 -15.19 19.37
CA ASP A 482 -14.46 -15.33 19.37
C ASP A 482 -14.96 -16.38 18.36
N ARG A 483 -14.14 -16.71 17.35
CA ARG A 483 -14.35 -17.78 16.37
C ARG A 483 -13.48 -19.01 16.64
N GLY A 484 -12.73 -19.05 17.74
CA GLY A 484 -11.85 -20.17 18.07
C GLY A 484 -10.65 -20.36 17.13
N ILE A 485 -10.35 -19.37 16.27
CA ILE A 485 -9.22 -19.40 15.33
C ILE A 485 -7.90 -19.21 16.07
N LEU A 486 -7.89 -18.36 17.10
CA LEU A 486 -6.77 -18.18 18.01
C LEU A 486 -7.19 -18.59 19.43
N ASP A 487 -6.19 -18.92 20.24
CA ASP A 487 -6.36 -19.16 21.67
C ASP A 487 -6.82 -17.89 22.41
N THR A 488 -6.88 -17.93 23.74
CA THR A 488 -7.27 -16.80 24.56
C THR A 488 -6.41 -15.56 24.30
N VAL A 489 -7.04 -14.39 24.37
CA VAL A 489 -6.32 -13.11 24.28
C VAL A 489 -5.30 -13.05 25.42
N PRO A 490 -3.99 -12.83 25.13
CA PRO A 490 -3.00 -12.74 26.19
C PRO A 490 -3.37 -11.67 27.22
N TRP A 491 -3.33 -12.02 28.50
CA TRP A 491 -3.80 -11.17 29.61
C TRP A 491 -3.22 -9.74 29.62
N TYR A 492 -1.98 -9.58 29.13
CA TYR A 492 -1.30 -8.29 29.05
C TYR A 492 -1.83 -7.37 27.93
N LEU A 493 -2.62 -7.89 26.98
CA LEU A 493 -3.33 -7.10 25.96
C LEU A 493 -4.69 -6.60 26.46
N ILE A 494 -5.26 -7.26 27.48
CA ILE A 494 -6.58 -6.94 28.05
C ILE A 494 -6.44 -5.91 29.18
N ASN A 495 -5.33 -5.94 29.93
CA ASN A 495 -5.01 -4.96 30.97
C ASN A 495 -4.16 -3.82 30.41
N THR A 496 -4.81 -2.92 29.66
CA THR A 496 -4.19 -1.67 29.18
C THR A 496 -4.30 -0.54 30.20
N ASP A 497 -3.79 -0.72 31.41
CA ASP A 497 -3.20 0.43 32.10
C ASP A 497 -1.87 0.71 31.41
N LYS A 498 -1.93 1.46 30.29
CA LYS A 498 -0.73 1.99 29.64
C LYS A 498 -0.07 2.98 30.60
N VAL A 499 0.78 2.48 31.47
CA VAL A 499 1.70 3.34 32.21
C VAL A 499 2.83 3.70 31.25
N GLU A 500 2.79 4.90 30.68
CA GLU A 500 3.88 5.36 29.82
C GLU A 500 5.15 5.52 30.66
N LEU A 501 6.32 5.30 30.05
CA LEU A 501 7.59 5.41 30.77
C LEU A 501 7.79 6.80 31.40
N LYS A 502 7.23 7.85 30.79
CA LYS A 502 7.21 9.23 31.33
C LYS A 502 6.45 9.37 32.67
N ASP A 503 5.49 8.47 32.91
CA ASP A 503 4.69 8.41 34.13
C ASP A 503 5.35 7.52 35.21
N ILE A 504 6.48 6.89 34.87
CA ILE A 504 7.26 6.01 35.75
C ILE A 504 8.62 6.64 36.06
N VAL A 505 9.25 7.30 35.10
CA VAL A 505 10.59 7.89 35.23
C VAL A 505 10.70 9.24 34.51
N LYS A 506 11.44 10.18 35.11
CA LYS A 506 11.87 11.43 34.47
C LYS A 506 13.39 11.44 34.36
N ILE A 507 13.89 11.79 33.17
CA ILE A 507 15.32 12.01 32.95
C ILE A 507 15.57 13.51 32.92
N LYS A 508 16.54 13.95 33.73
CA LYS A 508 17.00 15.33 33.80
C LYS A 508 18.49 15.39 33.47
N ASN A 509 18.91 16.57 33.04
CA ASN A 509 20.32 16.91 32.85
C ASN A 509 21.10 16.01 31.86
N SER A 510 20.41 15.46 30.86
CA SER A 510 21.04 14.64 29.82
C SER A 510 22.10 15.41 29.00
N PHE A 511 21.93 16.73 28.86
CA PHE A 511 22.92 17.59 28.21
C PHE A 511 24.21 17.71 29.04
N GLY A 512 24.09 17.97 30.35
CA GLY A 512 25.26 18.06 31.25
C GLY A 512 26.04 16.75 31.30
N PHE A 513 25.34 15.62 31.29
CA PHE A 513 25.96 14.30 31.15
C PHE A 513 26.67 14.17 29.81
N ALA A 514 26.00 14.53 28.71
CA ALA A 514 26.55 14.38 27.37
C ALA A 514 27.90 15.09 27.23
N ILE A 515 28.02 16.33 27.69
CA ILE A 515 29.28 17.08 27.60
C ILE A 515 30.23 16.86 28.80
N GLY A 516 29.86 16.00 29.75
CA GLY A 516 30.73 15.57 30.85
C GLY A 516 30.87 16.54 32.02
N ILE A 517 29.95 17.50 32.17
CA ILE A 517 30.05 18.55 33.19
C ILE A 517 29.15 18.31 34.43
N ALA A 518 28.18 17.40 34.33
CA ALA A 518 27.24 17.11 35.42
C ALA A 518 26.55 15.74 35.21
N PRO A 519 26.04 15.07 36.27
CA PRO A 519 25.38 13.77 36.15
C PRO A 519 24.03 13.83 35.45
N LEU A 520 23.66 12.73 34.79
CA LEU A 520 22.29 12.47 34.35
C LEU A 520 21.49 12.01 35.57
N THR A 521 20.35 12.65 35.82
CA THR A 521 19.46 12.28 36.93
C THR A 521 18.27 11.52 36.40
N ILE A 522 18.02 10.35 36.99
CA ILE A 522 16.82 9.54 36.77
C ILE A 522 15.98 9.64 38.03
N GLU A 523 14.85 10.33 37.94
CA GLU A 523 13.83 10.36 38.99
C GLU A 523 12.81 9.24 38.71
N ILE A 524 12.66 8.30 39.65
CA ILE A 524 11.71 7.19 39.54
C ILE A 524 10.44 7.56 40.31
N LEU A 525 9.38 7.88 39.57
CA LEU A 525 8.08 8.29 40.10
C LEU A 525 7.30 7.11 40.72
N LYS A 526 7.58 5.87 40.28
CA LYS A 526 6.91 4.64 40.75
C LYS A 526 7.93 3.52 41.04
N THR A 527 8.64 3.62 42.16
CA THR A 527 9.69 2.66 42.57
C THR A 527 9.21 1.23 42.84
N SER A 528 7.91 1.04 43.05
CA SER A 528 7.28 -0.29 43.15
C SER A 528 7.32 -1.09 41.83
N LEU A 529 7.50 -0.41 40.68
CA LEU A 529 7.51 -1.05 39.37
C LEU A 529 8.92 -1.39 38.85
N ILE A 530 9.93 -0.65 39.29
CA ILE A 530 11.32 -0.80 38.81
C ILE A 530 12.14 -1.63 39.81
N ASN A 531 12.82 -2.66 39.31
CA ASN A 531 13.75 -3.50 40.08
C ASN A 531 15.15 -2.87 40.11
N LYS A 532 15.70 -2.62 38.91
CA LYS A 532 17.03 -2.04 38.73
C LYS A 532 17.11 -1.30 37.39
N ILE A 533 18.13 -0.47 37.26
CA ILE A 533 18.48 0.24 36.04
C ILE A 533 19.77 -0.36 35.50
N GLU A 534 19.82 -0.63 34.20
CA GLU A 534 20.98 -1.23 33.53
C GLU A 534 21.40 -0.35 32.36
N VAL A 535 22.70 -0.12 32.18
CA VAL A 535 23.23 0.67 31.07
C VAL A 535 24.04 -0.22 30.15
N TYR A 536 23.71 -0.21 28.87
CA TYR A 536 24.33 -1.01 27.82
C TYR A 536 25.04 -0.14 26.80
N ASN A 537 26.10 -0.65 26.19
CA ASN A 537 26.69 -0.07 24.98
C ASN A 537 25.91 -0.50 23.72
N PRO A 538 26.25 0.02 22.52
CA PRO A 538 25.53 -0.30 21.28
C PRO A 538 25.62 -1.76 20.85
N ASN A 539 26.65 -2.46 21.32
CA ASN A 539 26.85 -3.90 21.05
C ASN A 539 26.07 -4.79 22.03
N GLY A 540 25.23 -4.21 22.90
CA GLY A 540 24.45 -4.95 23.89
C GLY A 540 25.24 -5.44 25.11
N LYS A 541 26.50 -5.00 25.29
CA LYS A 541 27.29 -5.32 26.48
C LYS A 541 26.81 -4.46 27.67
N LEU A 542 26.51 -5.11 28.79
CA LEU A 542 26.21 -4.42 30.05
C LEU A 542 27.46 -3.67 30.54
N ILE A 543 27.30 -2.38 30.79
CA ILE A 543 28.37 -1.50 31.29
C ILE A 543 28.22 -1.30 32.80
N LYS A 544 27.02 -0.99 33.27
CA LYS A 544 26.77 -0.72 34.69
C LYS A 544 25.33 -0.99 35.10
N ASN A 545 25.10 -1.18 36.40
CA ASN A 545 23.78 -1.28 37.00
C ASN A 545 23.62 -0.25 38.14
N TYR A 546 22.38 0.14 38.40
CA TYR A 546 22.02 1.03 39.49
C TYR A 546 20.75 0.50 40.19
N ASN A 547 20.65 0.79 41.49
CA ASN A 547 19.50 0.45 42.31
C ASN A 547 18.29 1.35 42.00
N SER A 548 17.08 0.83 42.24
CA SER A 548 15.81 1.50 41.98
C SER A 548 15.39 2.48 43.09
N ASN A 549 16.23 3.46 43.41
CA ASN A 549 15.91 4.53 44.36
C ASN A 549 15.05 5.63 43.70
N ASN A 550 14.38 6.46 44.50
CA ASN A 550 13.55 7.58 44.01
C ASN A 550 14.33 8.52 43.08
N GLU A 551 15.63 8.71 43.33
CA GLU A 551 16.54 9.37 42.40
C GLU A 551 17.82 8.55 42.25
N CYS A 552 18.31 8.47 41.01
CA CYS A 552 19.56 7.83 40.63
C CYS A 552 20.40 8.79 39.80
N PHE A 553 21.69 8.87 40.11
CA PHE A 553 22.65 9.71 39.41
C PHE A 553 23.61 8.84 38.60
N ILE A 554 23.67 9.10 37.29
CA ILE A 554 24.61 8.48 36.37
C ILE A 554 25.72 9.49 36.11
N MET A 555 26.91 9.23 36.65
CA MET A 555 28.04 10.14 36.56
C MET A 555 28.75 9.99 35.20
N PRO A 556 29.10 11.09 34.51
CA PRO A 556 29.66 11.04 33.15
C PRO A 556 31.06 10.45 33.07
N ASP A 557 31.85 10.54 34.14
CA ASP A 557 33.21 9.99 34.26
C ASP A 557 33.24 8.45 34.30
N GLU A 558 32.10 7.82 34.54
CA GLU A 558 31.95 6.36 34.49
C GLU A 558 31.84 5.81 33.06
N PHE A 559 31.76 6.69 32.05
CA PHE A 559 31.50 6.34 30.66
C PHE A 559 32.48 7.03 29.70
N ALA A 560 32.95 6.28 28.70
CA ALA A 560 33.68 6.86 27.58
C ALA A 560 32.74 7.62 26.64
N SER A 561 33.29 8.45 25.74
CA SER A 561 32.51 9.05 24.65
C SER A 561 31.85 7.96 23.81
N GLY A 562 30.54 8.05 23.60
CA GLY A 562 29.76 7.02 22.91
C GLY A 562 28.25 7.10 23.13
N VAL A 563 27.54 6.17 22.52
CA VAL A 563 26.09 5.99 22.68
C VAL A 563 25.82 4.90 23.71
N TYR A 564 24.89 5.14 24.63
CA TYR A 564 24.48 4.17 25.64
C TYR A 564 22.97 4.02 25.68
N TYR A 565 22.49 2.87 26.17
CA TYR A 565 21.09 2.55 26.31
C TYR A 565 20.78 2.19 27.77
N ILE A 566 19.89 2.95 28.39
CA ILE A 566 19.39 2.70 29.74
C ILE A 566 18.18 1.78 29.62
N ASN A 567 18.25 0.59 30.22
CA ASN A 567 17.17 -0.36 30.35
C ASN A 567 16.60 -0.32 31.77
N PHE A 568 15.29 -0.18 31.89
CA PHE A 568 14.59 -0.26 33.17
C PHE A 568 14.04 -1.66 33.38
N VAL A 569 14.62 -2.42 34.30
CA VAL A 569 14.19 -3.79 34.59
C VAL A 569 12.99 -3.74 35.51
N SER A 570 11.87 -4.29 35.06
CA SER A 570 10.61 -4.34 35.82
C SER A 570 10.68 -5.38 36.95
N LYS A 571 9.96 -5.15 38.06
CA LYS A 571 9.74 -6.15 39.12
C LYS A 571 8.69 -7.21 38.74
N THR A 572 7.85 -6.96 37.74
CA THR A 572 6.66 -7.78 37.43
C THR A 572 6.58 -8.29 35.98
N THR A 573 7.49 -7.88 35.08
CA THR A 573 7.46 -8.24 33.64
C THR A 573 8.85 -8.48 33.04
N VAL A 574 8.93 -9.33 32.00
CA VAL A 574 10.19 -9.78 31.33
C VAL A 574 10.74 -8.79 30.29
N ARG A 575 10.02 -7.70 29.96
CA ARG A 575 10.52 -6.68 29.01
C ARG A 575 10.81 -5.36 29.69
N GLY A 576 12.09 -4.96 29.66
CA GLY A 576 12.52 -3.62 30.05
C GLY A 576 12.33 -2.61 28.91
N ASN A 577 11.93 -1.38 29.25
CA ASN A 577 11.89 -0.27 28.32
C ASN A 577 13.29 0.35 28.22
N LYS A 578 13.74 0.70 27.00
CA LYS A 578 15.08 1.26 26.75
C LYS A 578 15.03 2.74 26.37
N ILE A 579 15.89 3.55 26.97
CA ILE A 579 16.12 4.96 26.62
C ILE A 579 17.55 5.12 26.09
N LYS A 580 17.71 5.80 24.95
CA LYS A 580 19.02 6.15 24.39
C LYS A 580 19.58 7.41 25.06
N ILE A 581 20.84 7.38 25.48
CA ILE A 581 21.63 8.54 25.95
C ILE A 581 22.94 8.64 25.15
N ILE A 582 23.52 9.83 25.09
CA ILE A 582 24.75 10.11 24.33
C ILE A 582 25.75 10.79 25.27
N LYS A 583 27.00 10.33 25.24
CA LYS A 583 28.18 10.98 25.84
C LYS A 583 29.09 11.45 24.70
N PHE A 584 29.36 12.76 24.65
CA PHE A 584 30.36 13.35 23.77
C PHE A 584 31.75 13.22 24.38
#